data_AF-A0A8S1GMF5-F1
#
_entry.id   AF-A0A8S1GMF5-F1
#
_cell.length_a   1.000
_cell.length_b   1.000
_cell.length_c   1.000
_cell.angle_alpha   90.00
_cell.angle_beta   90.00
_cell.angle_gamma   90.00
#
_symmetry.space_group_name_H-M   'P 1'
#
loop_
_entity.id
_entity.type
_entity.pdbx_description
1 polymer ?
#
loop_
_entity_poly.entity_id
_entity_poly.type
_entity_poly.pdbx_seq_one_letter_code
_entity_poly.pdbx_strand_id
1 'polypeptide(L)'
;MKLFNEVEGTCTGKYGFVIAVTTIDSIGHGIIQPGRGFVIYPVRYKAIVFRPFKGQVVDGVVTQVNKVGIFCDIGPLSCFISRHCIPPDMEFDPNAEKPCYKNSDDSQVIRNDDEVRVKLIGTRVDANDIFAIGTLMDDFLGLCPAE
;
A
#
# COMPACT_ATOMS: atom_id res chain seq x y z
N MET A 1 -2.12 -23.72 -12.14
CA MET A 1 -1.21 -23.43 -13.27
C MET A 1 0.04 -22.77 -12.71
N LYS A 2 1.25 -23.20 -13.08
CA LYS A 2 2.51 -22.76 -12.42
C LYS A 2 2.72 -21.25 -12.41
N LEU A 3 2.31 -20.56 -13.48
CA LEU A 3 2.42 -19.10 -13.60
C LEU A 3 1.78 -18.35 -12.43
N PHE A 4 0.51 -18.65 -12.09
CA PHE A 4 -0.22 -17.91 -11.04
C PHE A 4 0.52 -17.96 -9.70
N ASN A 5 0.95 -19.15 -9.29
CA ASN A 5 1.68 -19.35 -8.04
C ASN A 5 3.04 -18.65 -8.00
N GLU A 6 3.65 -18.38 -9.15
CA GLU A 6 4.97 -17.74 -9.23
C GLU A 6 4.90 -16.21 -9.29
N VAL A 7 3.77 -15.63 -9.74
CA VAL A 7 3.68 -14.18 -10.02
C VAL A 7 2.64 -13.47 -9.17
N GLU A 8 1.51 -14.08 -8.83
CA GLU A 8 0.46 -13.40 -8.04
C GLU A 8 0.94 -13.19 -6.61
N GLY A 9 0.69 -11.99 -6.07
CA GLY A 9 1.19 -11.55 -4.78
C GLY A 9 2.67 -11.14 -4.77
N THR A 10 3.41 -11.29 -5.88
CA THR A 10 4.78 -10.79 -5.95
C THR A 10 4.79 -9.27 -6.14
N CYS A 11 5.88 -8.64 -5.70
CA CYS A 11 6.09 -7.22 -5.89
C CYS A 11 7.44 -6.97 -6.55
N THR A 12 7.48 -6.05 -7.51
CA THR A 12 8.72 -5.61 -8.15
C THR A 12 8.78 -4.09 -8.18
N GLY A 13 9.96 -3.51 -8.00
CA GLY A 13 10.11 -2.05 -8.06
C GLY A 13 9.68 -1.42 -9.40
N LYS A 14 9.77 -2.18 -10.49
CA LYS A 14 9.42 -1.69 -11.83
C LYS A 14 7.91 -1.71 -12.09
N TYR A 15 7.21 -2.77 -11.65
CA TYR A 15 5.81 -2.98 -12.03
C TYR A 15 4.83 -2.82 -10.85
N GLY A 16 5.32 -2.75 -9.61
CA GLY A 16 4.50 -2.74 -8.40
C GLY A 16 4.08 -4.14 -7.96
N PHE A 17 2.99 -4.18 -7.21
CA PHE A 17 2.35 -5.41 -6.72
C PHE A 17 1.56 -6.07 -7.84
N VAL A 18 1.79 -7.35 -8.10
CA VAL A 18 0.99 -8.15 -9.03
C VAL A 18 -0.20 -8.70 -8.26
N ILE A 19 -1.39 -8.15 -8.51
CA ILE A 19 -2.60 -8.50 -7.76
C ILE A 19 -3.18 -9.81 -8.28
N ALA A 20 -3.43 -9.87 -9.59
CA ALA A 20 -4.01 -11.06 -10.23
C ALA A 20 -3.67 -11.09 -11.72
N VAL A 21 -3.42 -12.27 -12.25
CA VAL A 21 -3.28 -12.52 -13.69
C VAL A 21 -4.66 -12.64 -14.31
N THR A 22 -4.95 -11.84 -15.32
CA THR A 22 -6.28 -11.80 -15.95
C THR A 22 -6.37 -12.65 -17.19
N THR A 23 -5.32 -12.70 -18.01
CA THR A 23 -5.32 -13.41 -19.28
C THR A 23 -3.92 -13.86 -19.66
N ILE A 24 -3.82 -15.03 -20.28
CA ILE A 24 -2.57 -15.53 -20.85
C ILE A 24 -2.68 -15.38 -22.36
N ASP A 25 -1.91 -14.45 -22.92
CA ASP A 25 -1.99 -14.10 -24.33
C ASP A 25 -1.26 -15.14 -25.20
N SER A 26 -0.09 -15.62 -24.75
CA SER A 26 0.69 -16.58 -25.52
C SER A 26 1.70 -17.35 -24.67
N ILE A 27 1.94 -18.60 -25.02
CA ILE A 27 3.01 -19.44 -24.48
C ILE A 27 3.99 -19.71 -25.63
N GLY A 28 5.23 -19.24 -25.51
CA GLY A 28 6.26 -19.46 -26.52
C GLY A 28 6.84 -20.87 -26.48
N HIS A 29 7.75 -21.17 -27.41
CA HIS A 29 8.40 -22.48 -27.48
C HIS A 29 9.25 -22.76 -26.24
N GLY A 30 9.20 -24.02 -25.78
CA GLY A 30 9.97 -24.50 -24.64
C GLY A 30 11.47 -24.57 -24.94
N ILE A 31 12.29 -23.99 -24.07
CA ILE A 31 13.74 -24.00 -24.15
C ILE A 31 14.27 -25.01 -23.13
N ILE A 32 14.93 -26.07 -23.59
CA ILE A 32 15.49 -27.10 -22.72
C ILE A 32 16.70 -26.53 -21.97
N GLN A 33 16.70 -26.67 -20.65
CA GLN A 33 17.85 -26.30 -19.82
C GLN A 33 18.94 -27.38 -19.90
N PRO A 34 20.18 -27.03 -20.30
CA PRO A 34 21.28 -27.98 -20.36
C PRO A 34 21.51 -28.67 -19.01
N GLY A 35 21.61 -30.00 -19.02
CA GLY A 35 22.03 -30.79 -17.85
C GLY A 35 21.01 -30.97 -16.73
N ARG A 36 19.80 -30.39 -16.81
CA ARG A 36 18.77 -30.51 -15.75
C ARG A 36 17.45 -31.13 -16.19
N GLY A 37 17.25 -31.40 -17.48
CA GLY A 37 16.02 -31.99 -18.03
C GLY A 37 14.77 -31.10 -17.92
N PHE A 38 14.89 -29.90 -17.35
CA PHE A 38 13.80 -28.92 -17.26
C PHE A 38 13.64 -28.14 -18.57
N VAL A 39 12.43 -27.63 -18.81
CA VAL A 39 12.10 -26.80 -19.96
C VAL A 39 11.54 -25.46 -19.47
N ILE A 40 12.09 -24.35 -19.96
CA ILE A 40 11.60 -23.00 -19.70
C ILE A 40 10.63 -22.59 -20.81
N TYR A 41 9.45 -22.12 -20.44
CA TYR A 41 8.48 -21.54 -21.37
C TYR A 41 8.35 -20.04 -21.12
N PRO A 42 8.68 -19.17 -22.10
CA PRO A 42 8.37 -17.76 -22.00
C PRO A 42 6.86 -17.55 -22.16
N VAL A 43 6.22 -16.94 -21.17
CA VAL A 43 4.77 -16.69 -21.15
C VAL A 43 4.49 -15.19 -21.19
N ARG A 44 3.63 -14.77 -22.11
CA ARG A 44 3.08 -13.41 -22.16
C ARG A 44 1.68 -13.44 -21.53
N TYR A 45 1.46 -12.60 -20.54
CA TYR A 45 0.20 -12.50 -19.81
C TYR A 45 -0.12 -11.05 -19.48
N LYS A 46 -1.40 -10.81 -19.19
CA LYS A 46 -1.92 -9.57 -18.63
C LYS A 46 -2.22 -9.77 -17.15
N ALA A 47 -1.98 -8.73 -16.37
CA ALA A 47 -2.25 -8.74 -14.94
C ALA A 47 -2.79 -7.39 -14.48
N ILE A 48 -3.60 -7.42 -13.44
CA ILE A 48 -3.92 -6.25 -12.63
C ILE A 48 -2.74 -6.03 -11.70
N VAL A 49 -2.17 -4.83 -11.75
CA VAL A 49 -1.04 -4.43 -10.91
C VAL A 49 -1.38 -3.18 -10.13
N PHE A 50 -0.85 -3.08 -8.92
CA PHE A 50 -0.92 -1.86 -8.11
C PHE A 50 0.48 -1.26 -7.97
N ARG A 51 0.67 -0.05 -8.50
CA ARG A 51 1.95 0.66 -8.46
C ARG A 51 1.76 2.07 -7.90
N PRO A 52 2.09 2.30 -6.62
CA PRO A 52 1.94 3.63 -6.03
C PRO A 52 2.96 4.62 -6.62
N PHE A 53 2.60 5.91 -6.60
CA PHE A 53 3.48 6.98 -7.05
C PHE A 53 3.44 8.20 -6.13
N LYS A 54 4.52 8.99 -6.14
CA LYS A 54 4.61 10.23 -5.36
C LYS A 54 3.58 11.25 -5.86
N GLY A 55 2.82 11.83 -4.93
CA GLY A 55 1.74 12.77 -5.18
C GLY A 55 0.38 12.12 -5.36
N GLN A 56 0.29 10.79 -5.38
CA GLN A 56 -0.99 10.09 -5.46
C GLN A 56 -1.78 10.29 -4.17
N VAL A 57 -3.06 10.65 -4.29
CA VAL A 57 -4.02 10.64 -3.17
C VAL A 57 -4.77 9.32 -3.22
N VAL A 58 -4.78 8.61 -2.10
CA VAL A 58 -5.38 7.29 -1.96
C VAL A 58 -6.05 7.17 -0.60
N ASP A 59 -7.07 6.33 -0.54
CA ASP A 59 -7.75 5.98 0.70
C ASP A 59 -7.14 4.68 1.23
N GLY A 60 -6.96 4.62 2.55
CA GLY A 60 -6.38 3.46 3.24
C GLY A 60 -7.03 3.25 4.60
N VAL A 61 -6.84 2.06 5.15
CA VAL A 61 -7.40 1.69 6.45
C VAL A 61 -6.31 1.82 7.51
N VAL A 62 -6.61 2.52 8.59
CA VAL A 62 -5.65 2.73 9.70
C VAL A 62 -5.47 1.42 10.47
N THR A 63 -4.24 0.90 10.49
CA THR A 63 -3.90 -0.36 11.16
C THR A 63 -3.27 -0.15 12.53
N GLN A 64 -2.66 1.00 12.78
CA GLN A 64 -2.12 1.35 14.09
C GLN A 64 -1.95 2.86 14.26
N VAL A 65 -2.24 3.36 15.46
CA VAL A 65 -1.98 4.74 15.84
C VAL A 65 -1.04 4.78 17.04
N ASN A 66 -0.01 5.62 17.00
CA ASN A 66 0.91 5.81 18.11
C ASN A 66 1.50 7.23 18.14
N LYS A 67 2.35 7.52 19.14
CA LYS A 67 2.98 8.83 19.31
C LYS A 67 3.88 9.26 18.13
N VAL A 68 4.45 8.31 17.38
CA VAL A 68 5.33 8.64 16.26
C VAL A 68 4.56 8.91 14.96
N GLY A 69 3.32 8.43 14.85
CA GLY A 69 2.48 8.64 13.68
C GLY A 69 1.33 7.65 13.55
N ILE A 70 0.86 7.50 12.31
CA ILE A 70 -0.24 6.62 11.92
C ILE A 70 0.29 5.61 10.88
N PHE A 71 0.00 4.34 11.09
CA PHE A 71 0.19 3.28 10.10
C PHE A 71 -1.16 2.98 9.45
N CYS A 72 -1.16 2.91 8.13
CA CYS A 72 -2.34 2.56 7.33
C CYS A 72 -1.94 1.64 6.18
N ASP A 73 -2.86 0.76 5.78
CA ASP A 73 -2.70 -0.12 4.64
C ASP A 73 -3.60 0.34 3.48
N ILE A 74 -3.02 0.40 2.29
CA ILE A 74 -3.68 0.74 1.02
C ILE A 74 -3.62 -0.52 0.15
N GLY A 75 -4.58 -1.42 0.35
CA GLY A 75 -4.49 -2.78 -0.20
C GLY A 75 -3.22 -3.47 0.30
N PRO A 76 -2.28 -3.90 -0.57
CA PRO A 76 -1.03 -4.55 -0.15
C PRO A 76 0.08 -3.57 0.25
N LEU A 77 -0.12 -2.25 0.13
CA LEU A 77 0.90 -1.24 0.44
C LEU A 77 0.76 -0.76 1.88
N SER A 78 1.79 -0.95 2.69
CA SER A 78 1.89 -0.30 3.99
C SER A 78 2.41 1.13 3.86
N CYS A 79 1.68 2.06 4.46
CA CYS A 79 1.96 3.49 4.46
C CYS A 79 2.11 4.02 5.89
N PHE A 80 3.22 4.74 6.12
CA PHE A 80 3.47 5.42 7.38
C PHE A 80 3.32 6.93 7.24
N ILE A 81 2.52 7.53 8.13
CA ILE A 81 2.31 8.97 8.23
C ILE A 81 2.97 9.44 9.52
N SER A 82 4.11 10.11 9.40
CA SER A 82 4.81 10.66 10.57
C SER A 82 3.98 11.73 11.26
N ARG A 83 4.10 11.89 12.59
CA ARG A 83 3.54 13.01 13.37
C ARG A 83 3.83 14.39 12.74
N HIS A 84 4.98 14.55 12.08
CA HIS A 84 5.37 15.78 11.41
C HIS A 84 4.64 16.02 10.07
N CYS A 85 3.93 15.02 9.57
CA CYS A 85 3.14 15.05 8.34
C CYS A 85 1.64 14.99 8.62
N ILE A 86 1.24 15.12 9.90
CA ILE A 86 -0.14 15.25 10.39
C ILE A 86 -0.35 16.73 10.77
N PRO A 87 -1.54 17.31 10.50
CA PRO A 87 -1.87 18.66 10.93
C PRO A 87 -1.53 18.95 12.41
N PRO A 88 -1.03 20.15 12.73
CA PRO A 88 -0.52 20.47 14.07
C PRO A 88 -1.62 20.48 15.14
N ASP A 89 -2.86 20.76 14.76
CA ASP A 89 -4.06 20.78 15.57
C ASP A 89 -4.57 19.39 15.98
N MET A 90 -4.09 18.32 15.35
CA MET A 90 -4.36 16.94 15.77
C MET A 90 -3.30 16.45 16.77
N GLU A 91 -3.74 16.06 17.96
CA GLU A 91 -2.90 15.55 19.03
C GLU A 91 -3.12 14.05 19.26
N PHE A 92 -2.04 13.37 19.66
CA PHE A 92 -2.09 11.96 20.02
C PHE A 92 -2.63 11.81 21.45
N ASP A 93 -3.73 11.08 21.60
CA ASP A 93 -4.32 10.73 22.89
C ASP A 93 -4.05 9.24 23.21
N PRO A 94 -3.11 8.92 24.11
CA PRO A 94 -2.85 7.55 24.54
C PRO A 94 -3.84 7.04 25.60
N ASN A 95 -4.63 7.93 26.22
CA ASN A 95 -5.48 7.60 27.37
C ASN A 95 -6.92 7.28 26.95
N ALA A 96 -7.29 7.56 25.71
CA ALA A 96 -8.55 7.12 25.13
C ALA A 96 -8.66 5.58 25.17
N GLU A 97 -9.90 5.06 25.17
CA GLU A 97 -10.16 3.61 25.16
C GLU A 97 -9.42 2.89 24.02
N LYS A 98 -9.29 3.58 22.87
CA LYS A 98 -8.36 3.23 21.79
C LYS A 98 -7.44 4.42 21.51
N PRO A 99 -6.10 4.23 21.45
CA PRO A 99 -5.17 5.30 21.09
C PRO A 99 -5.54 5.94 19.74
N CYS A 100 -5.53 7.27 19.68
CA CYS A 100 -6.03 8.01 18.52
C CYS A 100 -5.30 9.33 18.29
N TYR A 101 -5.45 9.89 17.09
CA TYR A 101 -5.22 11.31 16.83
C TYR A 101 -6.55 12.03 16.80
N LYS A 102 -6.67 13.14 17.53
CA LYS A 102 -7.89 13.95 17.55
C LYS A 102 -7.58 15.44 17.65
N ASN A 103 -8.48 16.27 17.15
CA ASN A 103 -8.43 17.70 17.36
C ASN A 103 -9.07 18.10 18.71
N SER A 104 -8.83 19.34 19.14
CA SER A 104 -9.30 19.82 20.47
C SER A 104 -10.82 19.92 20.61
N ASP A 105 -11.54 20.03 19.50
CA ASP A 105 -13.01 20.08 19.40
C ASP A 105 -13.65 18.70 19.14
N ASP A 106 -12.85 17.63 19.08
CA ASP A 106 -13.26 16.24 18.78
C ASP A 106 -14.05 16.09 17.46
N SER A 107 -13.98 17.07 16.54
CA SER A 107 -14.66 17.01 15.25
C SER A 107 -13.99 16.06 14.26
N GLN A 108 -12.70 15.75 14.45
CA GLN A 108 -11.98 14.72 13.71
C GLN A 108 -11.24 13.82 14.68
N VAL A 109 -11.52 12.52 14.61
CA VAL A 109 -10.83 11.51 15.40
C VAL A 109 -10.42 10.36 14.50
N ILE A 110 -9.12 10.09 14.43
CA ILE A 110 -8.54 8.99 13.64
C ILE A 110 -8.03 7.90 14.60
N ARG A 111 -8.59 6.71 14.45
CA ARG A 111 -8.36 5.53 15.29
C ARG A 111 -8.03 4.33 14.42
N ASN A 112 -7.69 3.22 15.07
CA ASN A 112 -7.60 1.92 14.42
C ASN A 112 -8.92 1.56 13.73
N ASP A 113 -8.83 0.98 12.54
CA ASP A 113 -9.92 0.60 11.62
C ASP A 113 -10.63 1.76 10.89
N ASP A 114 -10.26 3.02 11.14
CA ASP A 114 -10.82 4.15 10.41
C ASP A 114 -10.26 4.24 8.98
N GLU A 115 -11.07 4.77 8.06
CA GLU A 115 -10.64 5.10 6.70
C GLU A 115 -10.04 6.50 6.64
N VAL A 116 -8.84 6.60 6.08
CA VAL A 116 -8.09 7.85 5.95
C VAL A 116 -7.69 8.09 4.51
N ARG A 117 -7.91 9.31 4.03
CA ARG A 117 -7.42 9.82 2.75
C ARG A 117 -6.03 10.43 2.94
N VAL A 118 -5.04 9.84 2.28
CA VAL A 118 -3.62 10.20 2.41
C VAL A 118 -2.99 10.54 1.07
N LYS A 119 -2.14 11.57 1.05
CA LYS A 119 -1.27 11.86 -0.11
C LYS A 119 0.10 11.21 0.09
N LEU A 120 0.52 10.38 -0.85
CA LEU A 120 1.84 9.75 -0.82
C LEU A 120 2.93 10.77 -1.15
N ILE A 121 3.91 10.95 -0.27
CA ILE A 121 5.04 11.88 -0.48
C ILE A 121 6.32 11.16 -0.91
N GLY A 122 6.37 9.84 -0.75
CA GLY A 122 7.49 9.01 -1.18
C GLY A 122 7.17 7.52 -1.08
N THR A 123 7.88 6.74 -1.89
CA THR A 123 7.81 5.28 -1.90
C THR A 123 9.23 4.73 -1.76
N ARG A 124 9.42 3.77 -0.86
CA ARG A 124 10.64 2.99 -0.71
C ARG A 124 10.39 1.58 -1.22
N VAL A 125 11.16 1.18 -2.23
CA VAL A 125 11.12 -0.18 -2.77
C VAL A 125 12.15 -1.02 -2.02
N ASP A 126 11.73 -2.18 -1.52
CA ASP A 126 12.60 -3.25 -1.03
C ASP A 126 12.54 -4.47 -1.98
N ALA A 127 13.30 -5.53 -1.72
CA ALA A 127 13.50 -6.64 -2.65
C ALA A 127 12.19 -7.26 -3.20
N ASN A 128 11.18 -7.40 -2.34
CA ASN A 128 9.88 -8.00 -2.68
C ASN A 128 8.69 -7.18 -2.15
N ASP A 129 8.90 -5.90 -1.82
CA ASP A 129 7.85 -5.09 -1.21
C ASP A 129 8.03 -3.60 -1.52
N ILE A 130 6.97 -2.81 -1.34
CA ILE A 130 7.00 -1.36 -1.44
C ILE A 130 6.36 -0.80 -0.18
N PHE A 131 7.06 0.14 0.45
CA PHE A 131 6.55 0.91 1.57
C PHE A 131 6.33 2.36 1.13
N ALA A 132 5.31 3.02 1.66
CA ALA A 132 5.07 4.43 1.40
C ALA A 132 5.20 5.28 2.66
N ILE A 133 5.52 6.55 2.44
CA ILE A 133 5.33 7.61 3.42
C ILE A 133 4.27 8.57 2.91
N GLY A 134 3.37 8.97 3.80
CA GLY A 134 2.20 9.80 3.48
C GLY A 134 2.14 11.10 4.28
N THR A 135 1.26 11.99 3.86
CA THR A 135 0.92 13.23 4.57
C THR A 135 -0.58 13.48 4.57
N LEU A 136 -1.05 14.18 5.61
CA LEU A 136 -2.41 14.68 5.80
C LEU A 136 -2.45 16.22 5.85
N MET A 137 -1.37 16.92 5.46
CA MET A 137 -1.24 18.38 5.63
C MET A 137 -1.93 19.22 4.55
N ASP A 138 -2.36 18.60 3.44
CA ASP A 138 -3.09 19.31 2.37
C ASP A 138 -4.60 19.31 2.66
N ASP A 139 -5.32 20.23 2.02
CA ASP A 139 -6.77 20.30 2.09
C ASP A 139 -7.45 19.01 1.62
N PHE A 140 -8.59 18.67 2.25
CA PHE A 140 -9.42 17.50 1.95
C PHE A 140 -8.75 16.13 2.18
N LEU A 141 -7.66 16.10 2.96
CA LEU A 141 -7.04 14.88 3.49
C LEU A 141 -7.50 14.61 4.93
N GLY A 142 -7.22 13.41 5.43
CA GLY A 142 -7.59 12.99 6.79
C GLY A 142 -8.75 12.00 6.80
N LEU A 143 -9.57 12.04 7.85
CA LEU A 143 -10.66 11.09 8.06
C LEU A 143 -11.67 11.14 6.90
N CYS A 144 -12.00 9.99 6.33
CA CYS A 144 -13.07 9.88 5.34
C CYS A 144 -14.44 9.94 6.04
N PRO A 145 -15.44 10.65 5.48
CA PRO A 145 -16.81 10.57 5.98
C PRO A 145 -17.33 9.14 5.86
N ALA A 146 -18.02 8.65 6.89
CA ALA A 146 -18.79 7.41 6.78
C ALA A 146 -19.95 7.63 5.78
N GLU A 147 -20.10 6.72 4.82
CA GLU A 147 -21.26 6.66 3.92
C GLU A 147 -22.55 6.26 4.64
#